data_AF-A0A1G8ADI5-F1
#
_entry.id   AF-A0A1G8ADI5-F1
#
_cell.length_a   1.000
_cell.length_b   1.000
_cell.length_c   1.000
_cell.angle_alpha   90.00
_cell.angle_beta   90.00
_cell.angle_gamma   90.00
#
_symmetry.space_group_name_H-M   'P 1'
#
loop_
_entity.id
_entity.type
_entity.pdbx_description
1 polymer ?
#
loop_
_entity_poly.entity_id
_entity_poly.type
_entity_poly.pdbx_seq_one_letter_code
_entity_poly.pdbx_strand_id
1 'polypeptide(L)'
;MPVIAKWSGDGLADGTPLTSSTVGAGDTPFGTLAATGTRTVVSGGPRSPRIRVSNNGAAGASWVAFGQPVFGAAGLSVYALRLYVELAAYGSTSFTLASGYTANNATQQWKIELAGSGAGAQAGQIRIRTGANVQLGSSGNDVIPLNQVTRFELTATASEIRAYVFAGESVSPLASAAGTPPAGMTLIDTCRFGPTTTSPLVADFYLDDLAVSDSAELIGPVVAAGWVPSLWTGAAETALTVAGRWDGAVLVPLN
;
A
#
# COMPACT_ATOMS: atom_id res chain seq x y z
N MET A 1 -17.51 4.21 7.81
CA MET A 1 -16.42 3.77 8.71
C MET A 1 -15.48 4.94 9.02
N PRO A 2 -15.07 5.18 10.28
CA PRO A 2 -14.14 6.25 10.63
C PRO A 2 -12.69 5.88 10.26
N VAL A 3 -12.03 6.74 9.49
CA VAL A 3 -10.59 6.67 9.23
C VAL A 3 -9.89 7.46 10.34
N ILE A 4 -9.02 6.80 11.11
CA ILE A 4 -8.33 7.38 12.27
C ILE A 4 -6.96 7.96 11.91
N ALA A 5 -6.36 7.49 10.82
CA ALA A 5 -5.11 8.02 10.28
C ALA A 5 -5.21 8.07 8.75
N LYS A 6 -4.79 9.17 8.13
CA LYS A 6 -4.64 9.23 6.67
C LYS A 6 -3.50 10.13 6.23
N TRP A 7 -2.99 9.88 5.02
CA TRP A 7 -2.06 10.76 4.34
C TRP A 7 -2.33 10.75 2.85
N SER A 8 -2.65 11.90 2.26
CA SER A 8 -2.79 12.13 0.81
C SER A 8 -1.76 13.13 0.27
N GLY A 9 -1.08 13.89 1.16
CA GLY A 9 -0.12 14.90 0.77
C GLY A 9 -0.73 16.11 0.07
N ASP A 10 -2.05 16.31 0.15
CA ASP A 10 -2.76 17.38 -0.54
C ASP A 10 -2.19 18.76 -0.20
N GLY A 11 -1.92 19.57 -1.23
CA GLY A 11 -1.28 20.89 -1.10
C GLY A 11 0.23 20.88 -0.92
N LEU A 12 0.90 19.72 -0.89
CA LEU A 12 2.36 19.64 -0.87
C LEU A 12 2.97 19.77 -2.27
N ALA A 13 4.10 20.47 -2.36
CA ALA A 13 4.80 20.70 -3.62
C ALA A 13 5.79 19.59 -3.97
N ASP A 14 6.10 19.46 -5.26
CA ASP A 14 7.12 18.53 -5.75
C ASP A 14 8.47 18.74 -5.10
N GLY A 15 9.15 17.62 -4.81
CA GLY A 15 10.46 17.61 -4.18
C GLY A 15 10.43 17.87 -2.67
N THR A 16 9.27 18.13 -2.06
CA THR A 16 9.14 18.27 -0.60
C THR A 16 9.68 17.00 0.09
N PRO A 17 10.72 17.11 0.93
CA PRO A 17 11.23 15.96 1.68
C PRO A 17 10.19 15.47 2.69
N LEU A 18 10.04 14.14 2.79
CA LEU A 18 9.11 13.56 3.73
C LEU A 18 9.75 13.39 5.12
N THR A 19 9.16 14.04 6.12
CA THR A 19 9.49 13.94 7.54
C THR A 19 8.24 13.53 8.33
N SER A 20 8.37 13.30 9.65
CA SER A 20 7.21 13.02 10.51
C SER A 20 6.24 14.19 10.61
N SER A 21 6.70 15.42 10.35
CA SER A 21 5.88 16.63 10.33
C SER A 21 5.37 17.03 8.94
N THR A 22 5.71 16.27 7.89
CA THR A 22 5.28 16.59 6.53
C THR A 22 3.84 16.10 6.31
N VAL A 23 2.88 17.03 6.36
CA VAL A 23 1.45 16.77 6.23
C VAL A 23 0.81 17.67 5.18
N GLY A 24 -0.07 17.10 4.36
CA GLY A 24 -1.00 17.85 3.54
C GLY A 24 -2.26 18.26 4.30
N ALA A 25 -3.22 18.85 3.58
CA ALA A 25 -4.48 19.30 4.15
C ALA A 25 -5.30 18.14 4.73
N GLY A 26 -5.53 18.17 6.05
CA GLY A 26 -6.29 17.14 6.75
C GLY A 26 -5.56 15.82 6.94
N ASP A 27 -4.26 15.77 6.65
CA ASP A 27 -3.43 14.58 6.89
C ASP A 27 -3.10 14.40 8.37
N THR A 28 -2.87 13.14 8.72
CA THR A 28 -2.29 12.73 10.00
C THR A 28 -0.77 12.69 9.88
N PRO A 29 -0.02 13.34 10.78
CA PRO A 29 1.43 13.21 10.81
C PRO A 29 1.88 11.75 10.96
N PHE A 30 2.95 11.37 10.27
CA PHE A 30 3.58 10.06 10.50
C PHE A 30 4.22 10.04 11.88
N GLY A 31 4.03 8.96 12.63
CA GLY A 31 4.66 8.80 13.94
C GLY A 31 6.17 8.59 13.81
N THR A 32 6.58 7.82 12.80
CA THR A 32 7.99 7.53 12.52
C THR A 32 8.18 7.14 11.06
N LEU A 33 9.40 7.31 10.56
CA LEU A 33 9.79 6.93 9.22
C LEU A 33 11.14 6.20 9.32
N ALA A 34 11.48 5.42 8.30
CA ALA A 34 12.78 4.77 8.25
C ALA A 34 13.92 5.80 8.33
N ALA A 35 15.00 5.45 9.03
CA ALA A 35 16.20 6.30 9.11
C ALA A 35 16.95 6.37 7.76
N THR A 36 16.74 5.37 6.90
CA THR A 36 17.35 5.26 5.58
C THR A 36 16.28 5.40 4.48
N GLY A 37 16.71 5.55 3.24
CA GLY A 37 15.84 5.75 2.08
C GLY A 37 15.35 7.19 1.89
N THR A 38 15.45 7.69 0.66
CA THR A 38 14.98 9.04 0.29
C THR A 38 13.51 8.98 -0.08
N ARG A 39 12.72 9.85 0.54
CA ARG A 39 11.28 10.00 0.31
C ARG A 39 10.97 11.44 -0.04
N THR A 40 10.37 11.66 -1.20
CA THR A 40 9.96 12.99 -1.64
C THR A 40 8.54 12.97 -2.16
N VAL A 41 7.84 14.08 -1.97
CA VAL A 41 6.53 14.30 -2.62
C VAL A 41 6.75 14.53 -4.10
N VAL A 42 5.87 13.96 -4.93
CA VAL A 42 5.78 14.20 -6.36
C VAL A 42 4.31 14.32 -6.78
N SER A 43 4.02 15.18 -7.74
CA SER A 43 2.67 15.49 -8.25
C SER A 43 2.45 15.05 -9.70
N GLY A 44 3.40 14.31 -10.25
CA GLY A 44 3.24 13.62 -11.51
C GLY A 44 2.72 12.20 -11.28
N GLY A 45 1.73 11.78 -12.06
CA GLY A 45 1.20 10.42 -12.07
C GLY A 45 -0.34 10.36 -12.08
N PRO A 46 -0.91 9.16 -12.24
CA PRO A 46 -2.37 8.94 -12.22
C PRO A 46 -3.04 9.27 -10.88
N ARG A 47 -2.27 9.33 -9.80
CA ARG A 47 -2.70 9.92 -8.53
C ARG A 47 -1.62 10.84 -8.01
N SER A 48 -2.00 12.00 -7.50
CA SER A 48 -1.07 13.03 -7.05
C SER A 48 -1.78 13.96 -6.06
N PRO A 49 -1.06 14.46 -5.04
CA PRO A 49 0.34 14.20 -4.71
C PRO A 49 0.60 12.76 -4.23
N ARG A 50 1.84 12.27 -4.35
CA ARG A 50 2.24 10.93 -3.91
C ARG A 50 3.66 10.91 -3.37
N ILE A 51 3.98 9.91 -2.56
CA ILE A 51 5.34 9.71 -2.01
C ILE A 51 6.12 8.88 -3.01
N ARG A 52 7.15 9.46 -3.64
CA ARG A 52 8.19 8.68 -4.31
C ARG A 52 9.14 8.14 -3.25
N VAL A 53 9.33 6.83 -3.26
CA VAL A 53 10.32 6.15 -2.43
C VAL A 53 11.44 5.66 -3.33
N SER A 54 12.62 6.28 -3.20
CA SER A 54 13.81 5.93 -3.97
C SER A 54 14.77 5.13 -3.11
N ASN A 55 15.00 3.87 -3.50
CA ASN A 55 16.00 2.99 -2.86
C ASN A 55 17.21 2.74 -3.77
N ASN A 56 17.58 3.75 -4.57
CA ASN A 56 18.65 3.71 -5.56
C ASN A 56 20.03 3.55 -4.91
N GLY A 57 20.40 2.32 -4.58
CA GLY A 57 21.79 1.91 -4.32
C GLY A 57 22.26 1.96 -2.86
N ALA A 58 21.47 2.49 -1.92
CA ALA A 58 21.76 2.37 -0.49
C ALA A 58 20.89 1.26 0.12
N ALA A 59 21.50 0.20 0.62
CA ALA A 59 20.82 -0.87 1.33
C ALA A 59 20.12 -0.30 2.58
N GLY A 60 18.85 0.09 2.46
CA GLY A 60 18.10 0.73 3.54
C GLY A 60 16.62 0.36 3.55
N ALA A 61 16.05 0.28 4.76
CA ALA A 61 14.61 0.20 4.92
C ALA A 61 14.00 1.53 4.44
N SER A 62 12.87 1.49 3.74
CA SER A 62 12.28 2.69 3.12
C SER A 62 10.78 2.71 3.36
N TRP A 63 10.38 2.91 4.62
CA TRP A 63 9.00 2.88 5.06
C TRP A 63 8.59 4.17 5.77
N VAL A 64 7.28 4.40 5.80
CA VAL A 64 6.58 5.44 6.59
C VAL A 64 5.61 4.76 7.55
N ALA A 65 5.29 5.36 8.68
CA ALA A 65 4.42 4.71 9.66
C ALA A 65 3.47 5.64 10.40
N PHE A 66 2.23 5.17 10.57
CA PHE A 66 1.34 5.64 11.62
C PHE A 66 1.58 4.80 12.87
N GLY A 67 1.53 5.42 14.05
CA GLY A 67 1.95 4.78 15.30
C GLY A 67 1.08 5.13 16.50
N GLN A 68 1.60 4.82 17.69
CA GLN A 68 0.94 4.98 18.99
C GLN A 68 0.23 6.32 19.23
N PRO A 69 0.75 7.49 18.79
CA PRO A 69 0.02 8.75 18.98
C PRO A 69 -1.38 8.76 18.37
N VAL A 70 -1.63 7.92 17.35
CA VAL A 70 -2.92 7.78 16.68
C VAL A 70 -3.66 6.53 17.15
N PHE A 71 -2.94 5.43 17.36
CA PHE A 71 -3.53 4.12 17.69
C PHE A 71 -3.79 3.92 19.20
N GLY A 72 -3.28 4.83 20.03
CA GLY A 72 -3.28 4.71 21.48
C GLY A 72 -2.25 3.70 21.99
N ALA A 73 -1.95 3.78 23.29
CA ALA A 73 -0.98 2.89 23.94
C ALA A 73 -1.41 1.42 23.97
N ALA A 74 -2.72 1.17 23.93
CA ALA A 74 -3.28 -0.18 23.86
C ALA A 74 -3.19 -0.80 22.46
N GLY A 75 -2.97 0.01 21.42
CA GLY A 75 -2.96 -0.43 20.03
C GLY A 75 -4.34 -0.83 19.49
N LEU A 76 -4.35 -1.34 18.26
CA LEU A 76 -5.51 -1.82 17.53
C LEU A 76 -5.48 -3.35 17.48
N SER A 77 -6.61 -3.98 17.81
CA SER A 77 -6.81 -5.43 17.64
C SER A 77 -7.77 -5.76 16.49
N VAL A 78 -8.48 -4.73 16.01
CA VAL A 78 -9.39 -4.74 14.88
C VAL A 78 -9.10 -3.50 14.05
N TYR A 79 -8.86 -3.65 12.76
CA TYR A 79 -8.51 -2.53 11.87
C TYR A 79 -8.60 -2.90 10.41
N ALA A 80 -8.61 -1.84 9.61
CA ALA A 80 -8.40 -1.90 8.19
C ALA A 80 -7.31 -0.91 7.78
N LEU A 81 -6.55 -1.27 6.76
CA LEU A 81 -5.50 -0.46 6.16
C LEU A 81 -5.80 -0.31 4.69
N ARG A 82 -5.47 0.85 4.13
CA ARG A 82 -5.45 1.09 2.69
C ARG A 82 -4.17 1.79 2.32
N LEU A 83 -3.63 1.41 1.17
CA LEU A 83 -2.57 2.14 0.49
C LEU A 83 -2.79 2.01 -1.02
N TYR A 84 -2.53 3.07 -1.76
CA TYR A 84 -2.32 2.99 -3.19
C TYR A 84 -0.83 2.85 -3.46
N VAL A 85 -0.49 1.98 -4.38
CA VAL A 85 0.90 1.79 -4.80
C VAL A 85 0.99 1.67 -6.31
N GLU A 86 2.03 2.28 -6.86
CA GLU A 86 2.50 2.02 -8.21
C GLU A 86 3.89 1.39 -8.09
N LEU A 87 3.99 0.14 -8.54
CA LEU A 87 5.20 -0.67 -8.42
C LEU A 87 5.92 -0.73 -9.77
N ALA A 88 7.16 -0.27 -9.81
CA ALA A 88 8.06 -0.61 -10.90
C ALA A 88 8.55 -2.07 -10.77
N ALA A 89 9.10 -2.62 -11.85
CA ALA A 89 9.77 -3.91 -11.80
C ALA A 89 10.92 -3.90 -10.77
N TYR A 90 11.05 -4.95 -9.98
CA TYR A 90 12.08 -5.08 -8.95
C TYR A 90 12.83 -6.41 -9.03
N GLY A 91 14.12 -6.38 -8.73
CA GLY A 91 15.05 -7.51 -8.91
C GLY A 91 15.07 -8.54 -7.77
N SER A 92 14.01 -8.62 -6.95
CA SER A 92 13.96 -9.51 -5.76
C SER A 92 12.83 -10.52 -5.84
N THR A 93 12.96 -11.59 -5.07
CA THR A 93 11.96 -12.65 -4.91
C THR A 93 10.73 -12.18 -4.14
N SER A 94 10.82 -11.10 -3.36
CA SER A 94 9.68 -10.54 -2.63
C SER A 94 9.85 -9.07 -2.27
N PHE A 95 8.75 -8.31 -2.27
CA PHE A 95 8.67 -6.94 -1.78
C PHE A 95 7.70 -6.86 -0.58
N THR A 96 8.15 -6.33 0.56
CA THR A 96 7.26 -6.07 1.70
C THR A 96 6.51 -4.77 1.48
N LEU A 97 5.19 -4.84 1.40
CA LEU A 97 4.33 -3.68 1.15
C LEU A 97 3.88 -2.99 2.44
N ALA A 98 3.49 -3.78 3.43
CA ALA A 98 3.02 -3.27 4.72
C ALA A 98 3.40 -4.23 5.85
N SER A 99 3.49 -3.71 7.06
CA SER A 99 3.82 -4.50 8.25
C SER A 99 3.22 -3.90 9.51
N GLY A 100 2.73 -4.76 10.40
CA GLY A 100 2.23 -4.39 11.71
C GLY A 100 3.25 -4.67 12.80
N TYR A 101 3.36 -3.76 13.76
CA TYR A 101 4.30 -3.85 14.88
C TYR A 101 3.62 -3.58 16.22
N THR A 102 4.22 -4.11 17.28
CA THR A 102 3.94 -3.80 18.68
C THR A 102 5.19 -3.33 19.42
N ALA A 103 5.03 -3.05 20.71
CA ALA A 103 6.10 -2.61 21.61
C ALA A 103 6.75 -1.32 21.10
N ASN A 104 5.91 -0.38 20.68
CA ASN A 104 6.29 0.89 20.07
C ASN A 104 7.23 0.69 18.88
N ASN A 105 6.72 0.00 17.86
CA ASN A 105 7.42 -0.23 16.60
C ASN A 105 8.65 -1.16 16.67
N ALA A 106 8.78 -1.97 17.73
CA ALA A 106 9.94 -2.84 17.96
C ALA A 106 9.73 -4.28 17.47
N THR A 107 8.54 -4.85 17.69
CA THR A 107 8.26 -6.27 17.39
C THR A 107 7.31 -6.39 16.21
N GLN A 108 7.78 -6.91 15.08
CA GLN A 108 6.91 -7.18 13.92
C GLN A 108 5.95 -8.32 14.28
N GLN A 109 4.66 -8.10 14.09
CA GLN A 109 3.64 -9.12 14.27
C GLN A 109 3.28 -9.79 12.95
N TRP A 110 3.22 -9.00 11.88
CA TRP A 110 2.82 -9.48 10.57
C TRP A 110 3.44 -8.63 9.46
N LYS A 111 3.48 -9.19 8.26
CA LYS A 111 3.82 -8.48 7.03
C LYS A 111 3.05 -9.00 5.83
N ILE A 112 2.82 -8.09 4.89
CA ILE A 112 2.28 -8.40 3.56
C ILE A 112 3.42 -8.32 2.56
N GLU A 113 3.65 -9.42 1.86
CA GLU A 113 4.67 -9.54 0.84
C GLU A 113 4.06 -9.74 -0.54
N LEU A 114 4.69 -9.14 -1.54
CA LEU A 114 4.47 -9.40 -2.95
C LEU A 114 5.59 -10.29 -3.45
N ALA A 115 5.31 -11.56 -3.64
CA ALA A 115 6.28 -12.51 -4.13
C ALA A 115 6.45 -12.34 -5.65
N GLY A 116 7.67 -12.00 -6.10
CA GLY A 116 7.99 -11.98 -7.52
C GLY A 116 8.12 -13.40 -8.09
N SER A 117 7.82 -13.57 -9.37
CA SER A 117 7.99 -14.85 -10.10
C SER A 117 9.44 -15.12 -10.57
N GLY A 118 10.39 -14.27 -10.19
CA GLY A 118 11.75 -14.23 -10.73
C GLY A 118 11.90 -13.22 -11.87
N ALA A 119 13.04 -12.52 -11.89
CA ALA A 119 13.50 -11.57 -12.90
C ALA A 119 12.41 -10.72 -13.61
N GLY A 120 11.76 -9.82 -12.87
CA GLY A 120 11.40 -8.49 -13.39
C GLY A 120 10.19 -8.34 -14.33
N ALA A 121 9.39 -9.38 -14.59
CA ALA A 121 8.25 -9.23 -15.51
C ALA A 121 6.91 -8.87 -14.84
N GLN A 122 6.63 -9.34 -13.62
CA GLN A 122 5.32 -9.15 -12.95
C GLN A 122 5.50 -9.14 -11.41
N ALA A 123 4.73 -8.32 -10.70
CA ALA A 123 4.53 -8.50 -9.27
C ALA A 123 3.60 -9.71 -9.10
N GLY A 124 4.08 -10.76 -8.43
CA GLY A 124 3.31 -11.99 -8.30
C GLY A 124 2.40 -11.98 -7.07
N GLN A 125 2.29 -13.14 -6.46
CA GLN A 125 1.39 -13.48 -5.37
C GLN A 125 1.53 -12.60 -4.11
N ILE A 126 0.40 -12.12 -3.58
CA ILE A 126 0.27 -11.62 -2.20
C ILE A 126 0.44 -12.77 -1.21
N ARG A 127 1.32 -12.59 -0.23
CA ARG A 127 1.49 -13.49 0.93
C ARG A 127 1.28 -12.74 2.23
N ILE A 128 0.50 -13.34 3.12
CA ILE A 128 0.40 -12.90 4.51
C ILE A 128 1.36 -13.73 5.33
N ARG A 129 2.26 -13.09 6.06
CA ARG A 129 3.20 -13.76 6.98
C ARG A 129 3.13 -13.19 8.38
N THR A 130 3.44 -14.04 9.36
CA THR A 130 3.79 -13.61 10.71
C THR A 130 5.12 -12.87 10.73
N GLY A 131 5.42 -12.14 11.80
CA GLY A 131 6.74 -11.52 12.01
C GLY A 131 7.88 -12.53 12.10
N ALA A 132 7.56 -13.79 12.44
CA ALA A 132 8.49 -14.92 12.38
C ALA A 132 8.59 -15.55 10.98
N ASN A 133 8.05 -14.90 9.93
CA ASN A 133 8.04 -15.35 8.54
C ASN A 133 7.20 -16.60 8.22
N VAL A 134 6.34 -17.06 9.14
CA VAL A 134 5.42 -18.16 8.86
C VAL A 134 4.31 -17.67 7.94
N GLN A 135 4.10 -18.35 6.81
CA GLN A 135 3.02 -17.99 5.88
C GLN A 135 1.67 -18.42 6.43
N LEU A 136 0.73 -17.48 6.49
CA LEU A 136 -0.66 -17.73 6.89
C LEU A 136 -1.59 -17.84 5.67
N GLY A 137 -1.36 -17.00 4.66
CA GLY A 137 -2.31 -16.75 3.59
C GLY A 137 -1.64 -16.57 2.24
N SER A 138 -2.24 -17.25 1.26
CA SER A 138 -1.91 -17.41 -0.15
C SER A 138 -2.86 -16.79 -1.18
N SER A 139 -2.52 -15.80 -2.02
CA SER A 139 -3.36 -15.46 -3.19
C SER A 139 -3.15 -16.38 -4.41
N GLY A 140 -2.46 -17.51 -4.26
CA GLY A 140 -2.24 -18.42 -5.38
C GLY A 140 -1.37 -17.81 -6.50
N ASN A 141 -1.86 -17.85 -7.73
CA ASN A 141 -1.12 -17.41 -8.93
C ASN A 141 -1.62 -16.04 -9.45
N ASP A 142 -2.31 -15.26 -8.63
CA ASP A 142 -2.80 -13.96 -9.04
C ASP A 142 -1.64 -13.02 -9.44
N VAL A 143 -1.86 -12.24 -10.50
CA VAL A 143 -0.86 -11.33 -11.07
C VAL A 143 -1.21 -9.91 -10.68
N ILE A 144 -0.27 -9.22 -10.04
CA ILE A 144 -0.39 -7.81 -9.67
C ILE A 144 0.28 -6.98 -10.78
N PRO A 145 -0.44 -6.02 -11.40
CA PRO A 145 0.11 -5.23 -12.48
C PRO A 145 1.23 -4.31 -11.98
N LEU A 146 2.30 -4.22 -12.78
CA LEU A 146 3.37 -3.24 -12.60
C LEU A 146 3.04 -1.95 -13.36
N ASN A 147 3.64 -0.84 -12.93
CA ASN A 147 3.48 0.49 -13.54
C ASN A 147 2.01 0.93 -13.64
N GLN A 148 1.17 0.41 -12.75
CA GLN A 148 -0.23 0.77 -12.62
C GLN A 148 -0.56 1.02 -11.15
N VAL A 149 -1.52 1.89 -10.93
CA VAL A 149 -2.03 2.15 -9.59
C VAL A 149 -2.86 0.97 -9.14
N THR A 150 -2.45 0.39 -8.02
CA THR A 150 -3.15 -0.70 -7.35
C THR A 150 -3.53 -0.26 -5.95
N ARG A 151 -4.78 -0.52 -5.56
CA ARG A 151 -5.24 -0.31 -4.19
C ARG A 151 -5.04 -1.60 -3.42
N PHE A 152 -4.26 -1.53 -2.36
CA PHE A 152 -4.15 -2.62 -1.41
C PHE A 152 -4.96 -2.28 -0.18
N GLU A 153 -5.74 -3.25 0.27
CA GLU A 153 -6.44 -3.16 1.54
C GLU A 153 -6.18 -4.39 2.38
N LEU A 154 -6.10 -4.19 3.69
CA LEU A 154 -5.98 -5.25 4.66
C LEU A 154 -7.03 -5.06 5.73
N THR A 155 -7.68 -6.15 6.15
CA THR A 155 -8.59 -6.18 7.29
C THR A 155 -8.07 -7.18 8.31
N ALA A 156 -8.16 -6.86 9.58
CA ALA A 156 -7.71 -7.72 10.67
C ALA A 156 -8.74 -7.77 11.80
N THR A 157 -8.94 -8.98 12.33
CA THR A 157 -9.72 -9.31 13.52
C THR A 157 -8.95 -10.35 14.33
N ALA A 158 -9.40 -10.68 15.54
CA ALA A 158 -8.79 -11.75 16.33
C ALA A 158 -8.80 -13.14 15.64
N SER A 159 -9.71 -13.37 14.69
CA SER A 159 -9.91 -14.66 14.03
C SER A 159 -9.41 -14.72 12.58
N GLU A 160 -9.23 -13.57 11.93
CA GLU A 160 -8.85 -13.51 10.52
C GLU A 160 -8.04 -12.27 10.21
N ILE A 161 -7.00 -12.45 9.39
CA ILE A 161 -6.35 -11.37 8.64
C ILE A 161 -6.53 -11.64 7.16
N ARG A 162 -6.92 -10.61 6.41
CA ARG A 162 -7.22 -10.72 4.99
C ARG A 162 -6.65 -9.53 4.24
N ALA A 163 -5.99 -9.81 3.12
CA ALA A 163 -5.43 -8.81 2.23
C ALA A 163 -6.12 -8.90 0.87
N TYR A 164 -6.35 -7.75 0.27
CA TYR A 164 -7.00 -7.58 -1.02
C TYR A 164 -6.18 -6.64 -1.90
N VAL A 165 -6.17 -6.91 -3.20
CA VAL A 165 -5.63 -6.02 -4.22
C VAL A 165 -6.72 -5.71 -5.21
N PHE A 166 -6.86 -4.44 -5.55
CA PHE A 166 -7.78 -3.95 -6.56
C PHE A 166 -7.00 -3.19 -7.64
N ALA A 167 -7.48 -3.28 -8.88
CA ALA A 167 -7.05 -2.38 -9.95
C ALA A 167 -7.62 -0.98 -9.67
N GLY A 168 -6.78 -0.05 -9.20
CA GLY A 168 -7.21 1.31 -8.81
C GLY A 168 -8.47 1.32 -7.93
N GLU A 169 -9.52 1.98 -8.41
CA GLU A 169 -10.79 2.14 -7.69
C GLU A 169 -11.75 0.95 -7.77
N SER A 170 -11.37 -0.16 -8.42
CA SER A 170 -12.24 -1.32 -8.58
C SER A 170 -12.86 -1.78 -7.25
N VAL A 171 -14.11 -2.22 -7.30
CA VAL A 171 -14.82 -2.85 -6.18
C VAL A 171 -14.58 -4.35 -6.12
N SER A 172 -14.10 -4.95 -7.22
CA SER A 172 -13.75 -6.37 -7.30
C SER A 172 -12.23 -6.55 -7.15
N PRO A 173 -11.76 -7.39 -6.23
CA PRO A 173 -10.34 -7.62 -6.05
C PRO A 173 -9.77 -8.42 -7.23
N LEU A 174 -8.58 -8.02 -7.69
CA LEU A 174 -7.71 -8.81 -8.57
C LEU A 174 -7.14 -10.03 -7.85
N ALA A 175 -6.83 -9.86 -6.57
CA ALA A 175 -6.21 -10.89 -5.76
C ALA A 175 -6.66 -10.74 -4.30
N SER A 176 -6.75 -11.87 -3.59
CA SER A 176 -6.97 -11.85 -2.15
C SER A 176 -6.26 -13.00 -1.46
N ALA A 177 -5.80 -12.76 -0.23
CA ALA A 177 -5.23 -13.76 0.63
C ALA A 177 -5.90 -13.65 2.01
N ALA A 178 -6.13 -14.77 2.67
CA ALA A 178 -6.65 -14.80 4.03
C ALA A 178 -5.87 -15.81 4.86
N GLY A 179 -5.84 -15.61 6.17
CA GLY A 179 -5.24 -16.56 7.10
C GLY A 179 -5.75 -16.36 8.52
N THR A 180 -5.68 -17.41 9.32
CA THR A 180 -6.00 -17.36 10.74
C THR A 180 -4.76 -16.90 11.51
N PRO A 181 -4.80 -15.73 12.17
CA PRO A 181 -3.69 -15.24 12.96
C PRO A 181 -3.56 -16.06 14.27
N PRO A 182 -2.33 -16.38 14.73
CA PRO A 182 -2.11 -16.79 16.11
C PRO A 182 -2.61 -15.75 17.10
N ALA A 183 -2.93 -16.19 18.31
CA ALA A 183 -3.43 -15.30 19.36
C ALA A 183 -2.50 -14.09 19.58
N GLY A 184 -3.07 -12.90 19.62
CA GLY A 184 -2.35 -11.64 19.85
C GLY A 184 -1.59 -11.09 18.64
N MET A 185 -1.43 -11.83 17.53
CA MET A 185 -0.71 -11.36 16.35
C MET A 185 -1.37 -10.13 15.70
N THR A 186 -2.69 -10.01 15.73
CA THR A 186 -3.34 -8.85 15.12
C THR A 186 -3.17 -7.60 15.94
N LEU A 187 -2.83 -7.67 17.23
CA LEU A 187 -2.54 -6.48 18.02
C LEU A 187 -1.39 -5.70 17.39
N ILE A 188 -1.62 -4.43 17.03
CA ILE A 188 -0.57 -3.53 16.53
C ILE A 188 -0.66 -2.17 17.19
N ASP A 189 0.47 -1.55 17.44
CA ASP A 189 0.57 -0.15 17.87
C ASP A 189 1.25 0.74 16.83
N THR A 190 1.74 0.12 15.74
CA THR A 190 2.36 0.81 14.62
C THR A 190 2.10 0.04 13.32
N CYS A 191 1.79 0.76 12.25
CA CYS A 191 1.64 0.23 10.90
C CYS A 191 2.65 0.91 9.97
N ARG A 192 3.53 0.11 9.36
CA ARG A 192 4.51 0.56 8.36
C ARG A 192 4.00 0.31 6.95
N PHE A 193 4.22 1.26 6.06
CA PHE A 193 4.02 1.14 4.62
C PHE A 193 5.36 1.26 3.90
N GLY A 194 5.70 0.28 3.07
CA GLY A 194 6.99 0.13 2.41
C GLY A 194 7.90 -0.93 3.02
N PRO A 195 9.06 -1.20 2.37
CA PRO A 195 9.94 -2.30 2.72
C PRO A 195 10.68 -2.05 4.04
N THR A 196 10.67 -3.07 4.90
CA THR A 196 11.30 -3.06 6.23
C THR A 196 12.77 -3.44 6.22
N THR A 197 13.26 -3.96 5.10
CA THR A 197 14.62 -4.48 4.91
C THR A 197 15.27 -3.88 3.68
N THR A 198 16.57 -4.15 3.53
CA THR A 198 17.44 -3.73 2.43
C THR A 198 17.15 -4.41 1.08
N SER A 199 16.23 -5.37 1.07
CA SER A 199 15.76 -6.08 -0.13
C SER A 199 14.23 -5.90 -0.26
N PRO A 200 13.72 -5.65 -1.49
CA PRO A 200 14.44 -5.56 -2.76
C PRO A 200 15.31 -4.31 -2.90
N LEU A 201 16.33 -4.40 -3.75
CA LEU A 201 16.75 -3.27 -4.55
C LEU A 201 15.61 -2.99 -5.55
N VAL A 202 14.62 -2.22 -5.12
CA VAL A 202 13.51 -1.80 -5.98
C VAL A 202 14.01 -0.60 -6.79
N ALA A 203 13.66 -0.55 -8.08
CA ALA A 203 13.49 0.74 -8.75
C ALA A 203 12.42 1.56 -7.99
N ASP A 204 12.32 2.87 -8.21
CA ASP A 204 11.38 3.70 -7.46
C ASP A 204 9.97 3.09 -7.36
N PHE A 205 9.34 3.18 -6.18
CA PHE A 205 7.92 2.89 -6.03
C PHE A 205 7.21 4.08 -5.41
N TYR A 206 5.90 4.16 -5.65
CA TYR A 206 5.09 5.29 -5.22
C TYR A 206 4.04 4.84 -4.24
N LEU A 207 3.89 5.54 -3.12
CA LEU A 207 2.82 5.36 -2.13
C LEU A 207 1.86 6.54 -2.18
N ASP A 208 0.57 6.27 -2.06
CA ASP A 208 -0.46 7.30 -2.08
C ASP A 208 -1.68 6.90 -1.23
N ASP A 209 -2.44 7.89 -0.78
CA ASP A 209 -3.75 7.79 -0.12
C ASP A 209 -3.80 6.74 1.00
N LEU A 210 -2.73 6.75 1.81
CA LEU A 210 -2.56 5.87 2.95
C LEU A 210 -3.67 6.13 3.96
N ALA A 211 -4.28 5.07 4.48
CA ALA A 211 -5.32 5.20 5.50
C ALA A 211 -5.35 4.01 6.45
N VAL A 212 -5.77 4.28 7.68
CA VAL A 212 -6.03 3.29 8.72
C VAL A 212 -7.37 3.58 9.38
N SER A 213 -8.16 2.53 9.60
CA SER A 213 -9.39 2.54 10.37
C SER A 213 -9.29 1.57 11.54
N ASP A 214 -10.03 1.83 12.62
CA ASP A 214 -10.21 0.97 13.79
C ASP A 214 -11.34 -0.07 13.63
N SER A 215 -11.74 -0.34 12.40
CA SER A 215 -12.79 -1.30 12.04
C SER A 215 -12.29 -2.33 11.04
N ALA A 216 -12.91 -3.52 11.00
CA ALA A 216 -12.54 -4.61 10.08
C ALA A 216 -13.17 -4.49 8.69
N GLU A 217 -13.92 -3.42 8.41
CA GLU A 217 -14.49 -3.18 7.08
C GLU A 217 -13.44 -2.61 6.12
N LEU A 218 -13.56 -2.91 4.83
CA LEU A 218 -12.73 -2.25 3.82
C LEU A 218 -12.94 -0.73 3.87
N ILE A 219 -11.84 0.03 3.78
CA ILE A 219 -11.85 1.49 3.66
C ILE A 219 -12.42 1.88 2.30
N GLY A 220 -12.10 1.10 1.28
CA GLY A 220 -12.60 1.29 -0.06
C GLY A 220 -11.90 2.40 -0.86
N PRO A 221 -12.40 2.65 -2.07
CA PRO A 221 -11.84 3.60 -3.03
C PRO A 221 -11.74 5.03 -2.48
N VAL A 222 -10.77 5.79 -3.00
CA VAL A 222 -10.77 7.26 -2.87
C VAL A 222 -11.27 7.77 -4.20
N VAL A 223 -12.55 8.12 -4.23
CA VAL A 223 -13.17 8.72 -5.41
C VAL A 223 -12.67 10.15 -5.53
N ALA A 224 -11.51 10.34 -6.16
CA ALA A 224 -11.05 11.65 -6.57
C ALA A 224 -11.98 12.17 -7.68
N ALA A 225 -12.39 13.43 -7.61
CA ALA A 225 -13.10 14.07 -8.70
C ALA A 225 -12.18 14.11 -9.93
N GLY A 226 -12.54 13.41 -11.02
CA GLY A 226 -11.83 13.48 -12.30
C GLY A 226 -10.84 12.34 -12.60
N TRP A 227 -10.77 11.28 -11.80
CA TRP A 227 -9.96 10.10 -12.15
C TRP A 227 -10.60 9.26 -13.26
N VAL A 228 -9.80 8.89 -14.27
CA VAL A 228 -10.19 7.96 -15.34
C VAL A 228 -9.42 6.64 -15.12
N PRO A 229 -10.09 5.51 -14.85
CA PRO A 229 -9.41 4.22 -14.76
C PRO A 229 -8.76 3.85 -16.09
N SER A 230 -7.47 3.48 -16.05
CA SER A 230 -6.94 2.56 -17.05
C SER A 230 -7.50 1.17 -16.75
N LEU A 231 -8.52 0.75 -17.49
CA LEU A 231 -9.11 -0.58 -17.37
C LEU A 231 -8.10 -1.66 -17.83
N TRP A 232 -7.75 -2.58 -16.93
CA TRP A 232 -7.02 -3.80 -17.26
C TRP A 232 -8.02 -4.87 -17.72
N THR A 233 -7.90 -5.34 -18.97
CA THR A 233 -8.85 -6.31 -19.58
C THR A 233 -8.31 -7.74 -19.65
N GLY A 234 -7.20 -8.05 -18.97
CA GLY A 234 -6.73 -9.42 -18.79
C GLY A 234 -6.20 -10.14 -20.04
N ALA A 235 -6.09 -9.46 -21.18
CA ALA A 235 -5.44 -9.97 -22.38
C ALA A 235 -4.24 -9.07 -22.74
N ALA A 236 -3.24 -9.65 -23.41
CA ALA A 236 -1.96 -9.04 -23.81
C ALA A 236 -2.05 -7.52 -24.08
N GLU A 237 -1.06 -6.80 -23.54
CA GLU A 237 -0.90 -5.34 -23.65
C GLU A 237 -1.38 -4.80 -25.00
N THR A 238 -2.54 -4.14 -24.99
CA THR A 238 -2.89 -3.19 -26.04
C THR A 238 -3.21 -1.89 -25.33
N ALA A 239 -2.36 -0.87 -25.53
CA ALA A 239 -2.62 0.45 -25.01
C ALA A 239 -3.94 0.97 -25.61
N LEU A 240 -4.92 1.28 -24.76
CA LEU A 240 -6.14 1.95 -25.19
C LEU A 240 -5.78 3.42 -25.49
N THR A 241 -5.65 3.77 -26.77
CA THR A 241 -5.31 5.13 -27.26
C THR A 241 -6.50 6.09 -27.28
N VAL A 242 -7.50 5.91 -26.42
CA VAL A 242 -8.69 6.76 -26.39
C VAL A 242 -8.74 7.56 -25.10
N ALA A 243 -8.48 8.87 -25.21
CA ALA A 243 -8.80 9.83 -24.16
C ALA A 243 -10.34 9.95 -24.04
N GLY A 244 -10.89 9.64 -22.86
CA GLY A 244 -12.33 9.68 -22.63
C GLY A 244 -12.71 9.91 -21.17
N ARG A 245 -13.93 10.38 -20.94
CA ARG A 245 -14.56 10.52 -19.61
C ARG A 245 -15.39 9.27 -19.33
N TRP A 246 -15.19 8.65 -18.17
CA TRP A 246 -16.05 7.56 -17.70
C TRP A 246 -17.39 8.10 -17.18
N ASP A 247 -18.51 7.57 -17.65
CA ASP A 247 -19.87 8.02 -17.27
C ASP A 247 -20.58 7.10 -16.27
N GLY A 248 -19.93 6.03 -15.83
CA GLY A 248 -20.50 5.01 -14.95
C GLY A 248 -20.96 3.73 -15.65
N ALA A 249 -20.98 3.70 -16.99
CA ALA A 249 -21.29 2.50 -17.77
C ALA A 249 -20.34 2.29 -18.98
N VAL A 250 -19.90 3.37 -19.64
CA VAL A 250 -19.05 3.34 -20.84
C VAL A 250 -18.00 4.46 -20.80
N LEU A 251 -16.89 4.27 -21.51
CA LEU A 251 -15.88 5.30 -21.73
C LEU A 251 -16.32 6.21 -22.88
N VAL A 252 -16.65 7.48 -22.59
CA VAL A 252 -17.13 8.46 -23.57
C VAL A 252 -15.93 9.27 -24.10
N PRO A 253 -15.67 9.32 -25.43
CA PRO A 253 -14.56 10.11 -25.98
C PRO A 253 -14.67 11.60 -25.60
N LEU A 254 -13.54 12.24 -25.29
CA LEU A 254 -13.49 13.70 -25.18
C LEU A 254 -13.44 14.27 -26.61
N ASN A 255 -14.51 14.97 -27.03
CA ASN A 255 -14.50 15.79 -28.25
C ASN A 255 -13.61 17.02 -28.08
#